data_AF-A0A151T5V7-F1
#
_entry.id   AF-A0A151T5V7-F1
#
_cell.length_a   1.000
_cell.length_b   1.000
_cell.length_c   1.000
_cell.angle_alpha   90.00
_cell.angle_beta   90.00
_cell.angle_gamma   90.00
#
_symmetry.space_group_name_H-M   'P 1'
#
loop_
_entity.id
_entity.type
_entity.pdbx_description
1 polymer ?
#
loop_
_entity_poly.entity_id
_entity_poly.type
_entity_poly.pdbx_seq_one_letter_code
_entity_poly.pdbx_strand_id
1 'polypeptide(L)' 'IEKIFRAINCPDNQKVNYAVFILKGEAEYWWDSTRRLLEGGGIIITWEVFRAKFFEKYFPNDVRRAKKI' A
#
# COMPACT_ATOMS: atom_id res chain seq x y z
N ILE A 1 -7.66 -1.34 -8.31
CA ILE A 1 -8.18 -0.72 -7.06
C ILE A 1 -8.54 0.77 -7.23
N GLU A 2 -7.76 1.57 -7.97
CA GLU A 2 -8.02 3.02 -8.12
C GLU A 2 -9.37 3.35 -8.77
N LYS A 3 -9.85 2.53 -9.72
CA LYS A 3 -11.20 2.69 -10.29
C LYS A 3 -12.31 2.54 -9.24
N ILE A 4 -12.15 1.64 -8.27
CA ILE A 4 -13.12 1.41 -7.19
C ILE A 4 -13.09 2.59 -6.23
N PHE A 5 -11.91 3.06 -5.83
CA PHE A 5 -11.78 4.25 -4.97
C PHE A 5 -12.37 5.51 -5.61
N ARG A 6 -12.21 5.67 -6.93
CA ARG A 6 -12.83 6.76 -7.67
C ARG A 6 -14.36 6.63 -7.72
N ALA A 7 -14.88 5.42 -7.90
CA ALA A 7 -16.32 5.17 -7.94
C ALA A 7 -17.02 5.47 -6.61
N ILE A 8 -16.36 5.22 -5.47
CA ILE A 8 -16.93 5.44 -4.14
C ILE A 8 -16.53 6.77 -3.49
N ASN A 9 -15.86 7.68 -4.23
CA ASN A 9 -15.28 8.92 -3.69
C ASN A 9 -14.46 8.68 -2.40
N CYS A 10 -13.65 7.62 -2.37
CA CYS A 10 -12.88 7.26 -1.19
C CYS A 10 -11.81 8.32 -0.92
N PRO A 11 -11.85 9.01 0.23
CA PRO A 11 -10.84 10.00 0.56
C PRO A 11 -9.49 9.32 0.81
N ASP A 12 -8.40 10.00 0.47
CA ASP A 12 -7.04 9.42 0.49
C ASP A 12 -6.64 8.82 1.85
N ASN A 13 -7.14 9.38 2.95
CA ASN A 13 -6.93 8.87 4.30
C ASN A 13 -7.65 7.53 4.58
N GLN A 14 -8.64 7.14 3.78
CA GLN A 14 -9.37 5.86 3.92
C GLN A 14 -8.91 4.79 2.93
N LYS A 15 -8.17 5.16 1.87
CA LYS A 15 -7.70 4.22 0.84
C LYS A 15 -6.81 3.12 1.42
N VAL A 16 -5.94 3.45 2.38
CA VAL A 16 -5.07 2.47 3.06
C VAL A 16 -5.92 1.43 3.80
N ASN A 17 -6.92 1.86 4.59
CA ASN A 17 -7.75 0.95 5.36
C ASN A 17 -8.50 -0.04 4.46
N TYR A 18 -9.09 0.45 3.37
CA TYR A 18 -9.74 -0.42 2.38
C TYR A 18 -8.76 -1.37 1.70
N ALA A 19 -7.60 -0.87 1.26
CA ALA A 19 -6.62 -1.69 0.58
C ALA A 19 -6.03 -2.78 1.50
N VAL A 20 -5.93 -2.50 2.81
CA VAL A 20 -5.52 -3.49 3.80
C VAL A 20 -6.62 -4.51 4.05
N PHE A 21 -7.88 -4.07 4.13
CA PHE A 21 -9.02 -4.97 4.34
C PHE A 21 -9.18 -6.03 3.24
N ILE A 22 -8.85 -5.68 2.00
CA ILE A 22 -8.89 -6.62 0.86
C ILE A 22 -7.69 -7.55 0.80
N LEU A 23 -6.60 -7.29 1.54
CA LEU A 23 -5.49 -8.23 1.61
C LEU A 23 -5.97 -9.51 2.30
N LYS A 24 -5.49 -10.65 1.82
CA LYS A 24 -5.81 -11.96 2.39
C LYS A 24 -4.57 -12.85 2.36
N GLY A 25 -4.51 -13.80 3.28
CA GLY A 25 -3.43 -14.78 3.38
C GLY A 25 -2.07 -14.12 3.60
N GLU A 26 -1.08 -14.50 2.80
CA GLU A 26 0.31 -14.03 2.96
C GLU A 26 0.45 -12.51 2.84
N ALA A 27 -0.40 -11.85 2.05
CA ALA A 27 -0.34 -10.40 1.89
C ALA A 27 -0.83 -9.64 3.13
N GLU A 28 -1.80 -10.18 3.85
CA GLU A 28 -2.27 -9.61 5.11
C GLU A 28 -1.18 -9.71 6.18
N TYR A 29 -0.56 -10.89 6.32
CA TYR A 29 0.52 -11.13 7.29
C TYR A 29 1.77 -10.27 7.02
N TRP A 30 2.19 -10.20 5.75
CA TRP A 30 3.30 -9.33 5.34
C TRP A 30 3.01 -7.86 5.63
N TRP A 31 1.79 -7.39 5.35
CA TRP A 31 1.42 -6.00 5.58
C TRP A 31 1.38 -5.66 7.07
N ASP A 32 0.88 -6.56 7.94
CA ASP A 32 0.90 -6.35 9.39
C ASP A 32 2.33 -6.16 9.92
N SER A 33 3.25 -7.03 9.50
CA SER A 33 4.67 -6.94 9.87
C SER A 33 5.31 -5.64 9.36
N THR A 34 5.03 -5.27 8.10
CA THR A 34 5.57 -4.04 7.48
C THR A 34 5.02 -2.79 8.17
N ARG A 35 3.71 -2.76 8.47
CA ARG A 35 3.05 -1.66 9.18
C ARG A 35 3.72 -1.41 10.52
N ARG A 36 3.94 -2.46 11.33
CA ARG A 36 4.60 -2.33 12.65
C ARG A 36 5.99 -1.71 12.55
N LEU A 37 6.76 -2.08 11.52
CA LEU A 37 8.09 -1.51 11.28
C LEU A 37 8.03 -0.03 10.87
N LEU A 38 7.07 0.33 10.01
CA LEU A 38 6.87 1.72 9.57
C LEU A 38 6.45 2.61 10.75
N GLU A 39 5.46 2.18 11.52
CA GLU A 39 4.97 2.92 12.69
C GLU A 39 6.03 3.01 13.80
N GLY A 40 6.78 1.93 14.05
CA GLY A 40 7.91 1.93 14.98
C GLY A 40 9.05 2.85 14.56
N GLY A 41 9.19 3.13 13.26
CA GLY A 41 10.11 4.12 12.71
C GLY A 41 9.54 5.55 12.63
N GLY A 42 8.33 5.79 13.13
CA GLY A 42 7.66 7.10 13.08
C GLY A 42 7.15 7.50 11.69
N ILE A 43 7.05 6.56 10.76
CA ILE A 43 6.59 6.83 9.39
C ILE A 43 5.06 6.87 9.37
N ILE A 44 4.50 8.00 8.96
CA ILE A 44 3.06 8.15 8.72
C ILE A 44 2.70 7.34 7.46
N ILE A 45 1.82 6.34 7.62
CA ILE A 45 1.40 5.49 6.50
C ILE A 45 0.36 6.23 5.66
N THR A 46 0.81 6.83 4.57
CA THR A 46 -0.06 7.39 3.53
C THR A 46 -0.38 6.34 2.46
N TRP A 47 -1.36 6.66 1.60
CA TRP A 47 -1.68 5.82 0.43
C TRP A 47 -0.47 5.60 -0.50
N GLU A 48 0.41 6.60 -0.61
CA GLU A 48 1.64 6.51 -1.41
C GLU A 48 2.66 5.56 -0.78
N VAL A 49 2.85 5.63 0.55
CA VAL A 49 3.74 4.72 1.29
C VAL A 49 3.25 3.28 1.16
N PHE A 50 1.95 3.05 1.35
CA PHE A 50 1.34 1.73 1.14
C PHE A 50 1.62 1.22 -0.28
N ARG A 51 1.32 2.01 -1.31
CA ARG A 51 1.54 1.63 -2.71
C ARG A 51 3.00 1.31 -2.97
N ALA A 52 3.93 2.17 -2.55
CA ALA A 52 5.36 1.96 -2.78
C ALA A 52 5.82 0.63 -2.19
N LYS A 53 5.45 0.31 -0.94
CA LYS A 53 5.81 -0.95 -0.29
C LYS A 53 5.13 -2.16 -0.92
N PHE A 54 3.86 -2.02 -1.31
CA PHE A 54 3.12 -3.07 -1.98
C PHE A 54 3.73 -3.42 -3.35
N PHE A 55 4.02 -2.42 -4.18
CA PHE A 55 4.66 -2.63 -5.48
C PHE A 55 6.10 -3.13 -5.32
N GLU A 56 6.87 -2.65 -4.34
CA GLU A 56 8.23 -3.17 -4.07
C GLU A 56 8.20 -4.67 -3.73
N LYS A 57 7.24 -5.12 -2.95
CA LYS A 57 7.10 -6.52 -2.53
C LYS A 57 6.58 -7.44 -3.65
N TYR A 58 5.52 -7.03 -4.36
CA TYR A 58 4.79 -7.90 -5.28
C TYR A 58 5.08 -7.63 -6.76
N PHE A 59 5.59 -6.45 -7.11
CA PHE A 59 5.85 -6.02 -8.48
C PHE A 59 7.22 -5.31 -8.61
N PRO A 60 8.32 -5.95 -8.20
CA PRO A 60 9.63 -5.31 -8.13
C PRO A 60 10.15 -4.80 -9.50
N ASN A 61 9.68 -5.39 -10.62
CA ASN A 61 10.03 -4.94 -11.97
C ASN A 61 9.32 -3.64 -12.38
N ASP A 62 8.08 -3.42 -11.93
CA ASP A 62 7.32 -2.19 -12.21
C ASP A 62 7.88 -0.99 -11.46
N VAL A 63 8.33 -1.18 -10.22
CA VAL A 63 9.02 -0.14 -9.43
C VAL A 63 10.33 0.32 -10.09
N ARG A 64 11.06 -0.61 -10.73
CA ARG A 64 12.28 -0.30 -11.47
C ARG A 64 12.04 0.51 -12.75
N ARG A 65 10.87 0.36 -13.38
CA ARG A 65 10.48 1.18 -14.54
C ARG A 65 10.03 2.58 -14.13
N ALA A 66 9.35 2.73 -13.00
CA ALA A 66 8.94 4.05 -12.50
C ALA A 66 10.11 4.95 -12.08
N LYS A 67 11.26 4.37 -11.68
CA LYS A 67 12.49 5.11 -11.36
C LYS A 67 13.35 5.52 -12.57
N LYS A 68 12.89 5.27 -13.81
CA LYS A 68 13.68 5.47 -15.04
C LYS A 68 13.17 6.62 -15.93
N ILE A 69 12.49 7.61 -15.35
CA ILE A 69 12.04 8.84 -16.03
C ILE A 69 12.75 10.02 -15.40
#